data_AF-K7P2F3-F1
#
_entry.id   AF-K7P2F3-F1
#
_cell.length_a   1.000
_cell.length_b   1.000
_cell.length_c   1.000
_cell.angle_alpha   90.00
_cell.angle_beta   90.00
_cell.angle_gamma   90.00
#
_symmetry.space_group_name_H-M   'P 1'
#
loop_
_entity.id
_entity.type
_entity.pdbx_description
1 polymer ?
#
loop_
_entity_poly.entity_id
_entity_poly.type
_entity_poly.pdbx_seq_one_letter_code
_entity_poly.pdbx_strand_id
1 'polypeptide(L)'
;GVITTKLLIPSNQTGCLLGKGGAIISEMRKQTRANIRILPKEDLPPCALDSDEMVQIVGDIRAARAALVQVTSRLRSFIHREIGIS
;
A
#
# COMPACT_ATOMS: atom_id res chain seq x y z
N GLY A 1 14.24 -1.47 -16.16
CA GLY A 1 13.89 -0.10 -15.71
C GLY A 1 13.26 -0.18 -14.34
N VAL A 2 13.43 0.87 -13.53
CA VAL A 2 12.75 1.02 -12.23
C VAL A 2 11.39 1.68 -12.47
N ILE A 3 10.37 1.17 -11.80
CA ILE A 3 9.00 1.66 -11.85
C ILE A 3 8.62 2.17 -10.47
N THR A 4 7.98 3.34 -10.45
CA THR A 4 7.37 3.92 -9.25
C THR A 4 5.86 3.89 -9.44
N THR A 5 5.17 3.18 -8.55
CA THR A 5 3.72 3.19 -8.46
C THR A 5 3.31 3.91 -7.19
N LYS A 6 2.33 4.82 -7.28
CA LYS A 6 1.77 5.53 -6.13
C LYS A 6 0.27 5.26 -6.08
N LEU A 7 -0.24 4.92 -4.89
CA LEU A 7 -1.65 4.69 -4.63
C LEU A 7 -2.10 5.63 -3.52
N LEU A 8 -3.15 6.41 -3.78
CA LEU A 8 -3.90 7.09 -2.72
C LEU A 8 -4.89 6.08 -2.13
N ILE A 9 -4.88 5.97 -0.81
CA ILE A 9 -5.80 5.11 -0.06
C ILE A 9 -6.35 5.86 1.15
N PRO A 10 -7.59 5.55 1.59
CA PRO A 10 -8.11 6.07 2.84
C PRO A 10 -7.23 5.63 4.02
N SER A 11 -6.92 6.56 4.92
CA SER A 11 -6.05 6.33 6.09
C SER A 11 -6.53 5.21 7.02
N ASN A 12 -7.84 4.96 7.09
CA ASN A 12 -8.40 3.85 7.87
C ASN A 12 -8.04 2.46 7.30
N GLN A 13 -7.62 2.37 6.02
CA GLN A 13 -7.24 1.12 5.37
C GLN A 13 -5.74 0.84 5.50
N THR A 14 -4.89 1.86 5.69
CA THR A 14 -3.43 1.72 5.74
C THR A 14 -2.96 0.76 6.84
N GLY A 15 -3.70 0.67 7.96
CA GLY A 15 -3.42 -0.26 9.04
C GLY A 15 -3.35 -1.73 8.59
N CYS A 16 -4.14 -2.13 7.58
CA CYS A 16 -4.12 -3.50 7.06
C CYS A 16 -2.85 -3.82 6.25
N LEU A 17 -2.19 -2.79 5.71
CA LEU A 17 -0.92 -2.90 5.00
C LEU A 17 0.27 -2.93 5.96
N LEU A 18 0.23 -2.11 7.02
CA LEU A 18 1.27 -2.09 8.04
C LEU A 18 1.28 -3.39 8.86
N GLY A 19 0.12 -3.78 9.37
CA GLY A 19 -0.01 -4.83 10.38
C GLY A 19 0.64 -4.44 11.71
N LYS A 20 0.53 -5.33 12.71
CA LYS A 20 1.08 -5.09 14.05
C LYS A 20 2.60 -4.87 13.97
N GLY A 21 3.06 -3.70 14.43
CA GLY A 21 4.49 -3.33 14.42
C GLY A 21 5.11 -3.24 13.01
N GLY A 22 4.30 -3.07 11.95
CA GLY A 22 4.82 -3.03 10.57
C GLY A 22 5.23 -4.40 10.00
N ALA A 23 4.81 -5.50 10.63
CA ALA A 23 5.20 -6.85 10.21
C ALA A 23 4.74 -7.19 8.78
N ILE A 24 3.54 -6.76 8.40
CA ILE A 24 2.96 -7.09 7.09
C ILE A 24 3.68 -6.37 5.96
N ILE A 25 3.87 -5.05 6.08
CA ILE A 25 4.60 -4.28 5.07
C ILE A 25 6.06 -4.74 4.94
N SER A 26 6.68 -5.14 6.06
CA SER A 26 8.04 -5.70 6.07
C SER A 26 8.12 -7.03 5.31
N GLU A 27 7.14 -7.91 5.52
CA GLU A 27 7.06 -9.17 4.77
C GLU A 27 6.80 -8.93 3.28
N MET A 28 5.89 -8.02 2.91
CA MET A 28 5.65 -7.67 1.51
C MET A 28 6.92 -7.15 0.82
N ARG A 29 7.69 -6.28 1.49
CA ARG A 29 8.99 -5.80 0.98
C ARG A 29 9.96 -6.97 0.76
N LYS A 30 10.07 -7.88 1.73
CA LYS A 30 10.96 -9.06 1.65
C LYS A 30 10.59 -9.99 0.51
N GLN A 31 9.30 -10.33 0.37
CA GLN A 31 8.81 -11.27 -0.64
C GLN A 31 8.92 -10.71 -2.06
N THR A 32 8.56 -9.43 -2.24
CA THR A 32 8.46 -8.81 -3.56
C THR A 32 9.78 -8.19 -4.02
N ARG A 33 10.69 -7.94 -3.08
CA ARG A 33 11.93 -7.16 -3.27
C ARG A 33 11.67 -5.72 -3.72
N ALA A 34 10.44 -5.22 -3.58
CA ALA A 34 10.10 -3.83 -3.83
C ALA A 34 10.27 -3.00 -2.56
N ASN A 35 10.65 -1.74 -2.75
CA ASN A 35 10.61 -0.74 -1.69
C ASN A 35 9.20 -0.16 -1.59
N ILE A 36 8.48 -0.55 -0.54
CA ILE A 36 7.09 -0.12 -0.29
C ILE A 36 7.12 0.87 0.87
N ARG A 37 6.54 2.06 0.75
CA ARG A 37 6.51 3.08 1.82
C ARG A 37 5.16 3.78 1.86
N ILE A 38 4.79 4.28 3.03
CA ILE A 38 3.73 5.29 3.17
C ILE A 38 4.43 6.63 3.20
N LEU A 39 4.01 7.54 2.34
CA LEU A 39 4.59 8.87 2.23
C LEU A 39 3.96 9.80 3.28
N PRO A 40 4.73 10.78 3.80
CA PRO A 40 4.21 11.77 4.71
C PRO A 40 3.12 12.62 4.03
N LYS A 41 2.22 13.20 4.83
CA LYS A 41 1.08 13.97 4.29
C LYS A 41 1.50 15.17 3.43
N GLU A 42 2.66 15.75 3.70
CA GLU A 42 3.24 16.86 2.93
C GLU A 42 3.63 16.48 1.49
N ASP A 43 3.83 15.18 1.21
CA ASP A 43 4.17 14.68 -0.13
C ASP A 43 2.93 14.31 -0.96
N LEU A 44 1.72 14.51 -0.43
CA LEU A 44 0.48 14.19 -1.12
C LEU A 44 0.18 15.18 -2.26
N PRO A 45 -0.41 14.70 -3.38
CA PRO A 45 -0.81 15.59 -4.46
C PRO A 45 -1.97 16.51 -4.03
N PRO A 46 -2.18 17.67 -4.69
CA PRO A 46 -3.25 18.61 -4.35
C PRO A 46 -4.68 18.04 -4.41
N CYS A 47 -4.87 16.89 -5.08
CA CYS A 47 -6.15 16.20 -5.16
C CYS A 47 -6.42 15.24 -3.99
N ALA A 48 -5.45 15.03 -3.10
CA ALA A 48 -5.62 14.17 -1.94
C ALA A 48 -6.45 14.86 -0.87
N LEU A 49 -7.29 14.08 -0.19
CA LEU A 49 -8.04 14.53 0.98
C LEU A 49 -7.17 14.44 2.24
N ASP A 50 -7.53 15.17 3.30
CA ASP A 50 -6.86 15.07 4.61
C ASP A 50 -6.94 13.65 5.21
N SER A 51 -7.95 12.88 4.78
CA SER A 51 -8.18 11.49 5.15
C SER A 51 -7.38 10.49 4.33
N ASP A 52 -6.61 10.93 3.34
CA ASP A 52 -5.84 10.05 2.46
C ASP A 52 -4.40 9.87 2.95
N GLU A 53 -3.83 8.71 2.61
CA GLU A 53 -2.41 8.42 2.70
C GLU A 53 -1.93 7.87 1.35
N MET A 54 -0.66 8.11 1.04
CA MET A 54 -0.08 7.64 -0.23
C MET A 54 0.91 6.51 0.00
N VAL A 55 0.61 5.35 -0.59
CA VAL A 55 1.52 4.21 -0.62
C VAL A 55 2.35 4.28 -1.90
N GLN A 56 3.66 4.33 -1.76
CA GLN A 56 4.63 4.27 -2.84
C GLN A 56 5.25 2.87 -2.93
N ILE A 57 5.35 2.35 -4.15
CA ILE A 57 6.05 1.11 -4.49
C ILE A 57 7.12 1.45 -5.51
N VAL A 58 8.38 1.11 -5.22
CA VAL A 58 9.50 1.29 -6.14
C VAL A 58 10.22 -0.04 -6.34
N GLY A 59 10.40 -0.45 -7.58
CA GLY A 59 11.11 -1.68 -7.93
C GLY A 59 11.20 -1.87 -9.44
N ASP A 60 11.86 -2.95 -9.90
CA ASP A 60 11.73 -3.36 -11.30
C ASP A 60 10.30 -3.80 -11.62
N ILE A 61 9.99 -4.02 -12.90
CA ILE A 61 8.63 -4.39 -13.34
C ILE A 61 8.07 -5.63 -12.63
N ARG A 62 8.90 -6.62 -12.31
CA ARG A 62 8.45 -7.86 -11.65
C ARG A 62 8.18 -7.58 -10.18
N ALA A 63 9.10 -6.90 -9.50
CA ALA A 63 8.98 -6.52 -8.10
C ALA A 63 7.79 -5.58 -7.85
N ALA A 64 7.69 -4.51 -8.65
CA ALA A 64 6.62 -3.52 -8.56
C ALA A 64 5.24 -4.15 -8.84
N ARG A 65 5.13 -5.01 -9.86
CA ARG A 65 3.88 -5.73 -10.16
C ARG A 65 3.50 -6.67 -9.02
N ALA A 66 4.44 -7.45 -8.49
CA ALA A 66 4.18 -8.36 -7.38
C ALA A 66 3.70 -7.61 -6.13
N ALA A 67 4.38 -6.51 -5.77
CA ALA A 67 4.00 -5.66 -4.65
C ALA A 67 2.64 -5.01 -4.85
N LEU A 68 2.33 -4.51 -6.05
CA LEU A 68 1.03 -3.92 -6.37
C LEU A 68 -0.10 -4.94 -6.18
N VAL A 69 0.09 -6.18 -6.64
CA VAL A 69 -0.91 -7.25 -6.45
C VAL A 69 -1.10 -7.58 -4.97
N GLN A 70 -0.03 -7.65 -4.18
CA GLN A 70 -0.15 -7.93 -2.74
C GLN A 70 -0.85 -6.78 -1.99
N VAL A 71 -0.48 -5.53 -2.26
CA VAL A 71 -1.06 -4.33 -1.64
C VAL A 71 -2.56 -4.26 -1.96
N THR A 72 -2.94 -4.35 -3.23
CA THR A 72 -4.35 -4.28 -3.65
C THR A 72 -5.17 -5.46 -3.14
N SER A 73 -4.59 -6.67 -3.07
CA SER A 73 -5.26 -7.84 -2.50
C SER A 73 -5.60 -7.66 -1.01
N ARG A 74 -4.69 -7.05 -0.24
CA ARG A 74 -4.90 -6.76 1.18
C ARG A 74 -5.97 -5.68 1.39
N LEU A 75 -5.89 -4.58 0.64
CA LEU A 75 -6.91 -3.53 0.66
C LEU A 75 -8.30 -4.09 0.33
N ARG A 76 -8.41 -4.89 -0.73
CA ARG A 76 -9.66 -5.55 -1.11
C ARG A 76 -10.19 -6.46 0.00
N SER A 77 -9.32 -7.25 0.63
CA SER A 77 -9.74 -8.14 1.72
C SER A 77 -10.20 -7.38 2.96
N PHE A 78 -9.61 -6.23 3.26
CA PHE A 78 -10.05 -5.35 4.35
C PHE A 78 -11.46 -4.82 4.09
N ILE A 79 -11.72 -4.31 2.88
CA ILE A 79 -13.04 -3.81 2.47
C ILE A 79 -14.12 -4.90 2.61
N HIS A 80 -13.84 -6.14 2.18
CA HIS A 80 -14.81 -7.24 2.32
C HIS A 80 -15.15 -7.54 3.78
N ARG A 81 -14.17 -7.43 4.70
CA ARG A 81 -14.38 -7.65 6.13
C ARG A 81 -15.11 -6.50 6.81
N GLU A 82 -14.83 -5.25 6.43
CA GLU A 82 -15.53 -4.08 6.98
C GLU A 82 -17.01 -4.03 6.56
N ILE A 83 -17.34 -4.48 5.36
CA ILE A 83 -18.72 -4.44 4.84
C ILE A 83 -19.54 -5.68 5.26
N GLY A 84 -18.91 -6.68 5.90
CA GLY A 84 -19.63 -7.85 6.42
C GLY A 84 -20.23 -8.76 5.34
N ILE A 85 -19.68 -8.75 4.12
CA ILE A 85 -20.09 -9.68 3.06
C ILE A 85 -19.34 -11.00 3.30
N SER A 86 -19.93 -11.86 4.13
CA SER A 86 -19.48 -13.24 4.34
C SER A 86 -20.15 -14.20 3.37
#